data_AF-B6TF56-F1
#
_entry.id   AF-B6TF56-F1
#
_cell.length_a   1.000
_cell.length_b   1.000
_cell.length_c   1.000
_cell.angle_alpha   90.00
_cell.angle_beta   90.00
_cell.angle_gamma   90.00
#
_symmetry.space_group_name_H-M   'P 1'
#
loop_
_entity.id
_entity.type
_entity.pdbx_description
1 polymer ?
#
loop_
_entity_poly.entity_id
_entity_poly.type
_entity_poly.pdbx_seq_one_letter_code
_entity_poly.pdbx_strand_id
1 'polypeptide(L)'
;MLIGYIILGSEAIMIYKVFPNLNHDTAKLTHLILHAVATVLGAFGIYCAFKYHNDSGIANLYSLHSWLGIGTIALYAIQWVFGFVTFFLPGAAPGVRRGALPWHALFGLFVYVLALATAELGFLEKLTFLESGGLDKYGAEAFLVNFTALVVVLLGAFVVVAAVTPAHAEEPRGYAPIPVS
;
A
#
# COMPACT_ATOMS: atom_id res chain seq x y z
N MET A 1 7.38 -4.01 7.43
CA MET A 1 6.91 -4.08 6.03
C MET A 1 5.43 -4.38 5.94
N LEU A 2 4.98 -5.58 6.37
CA LEU A 2 3.57 -6.00 6.26
C LEU A 2 2.58 -4.98 6.83
N ILE A 3 2.76 -4.58 8.10
CA ILE A 3 1.84 -3.61 8.75
C ILE A 3 1.82 -2.27 8.01
N GLY A 4 2.99 -1.72 7.68
CA GLY A 4 3.08 -0.42 7.02
C GLY A 4 2.55 -0.43 5.59
N TYR A 5 3.24 -1.12 4.68
CA TYR A 5 2.96 -1.00 3.25
C TYR A 5 1.76 -1.81 2.79
N ILE A 6 1.44 -2.93 3.44
CA ILE A 6 0.31 -3.76 3.04
C ILE A 6 -0.93 -3.35 3.82
N ILE A 7 -0.94 -3.46 5.15
CA ILE A 7 -2.15 -3.21 5.94
C ILE A 7 -2.52 -1.72 5.93
N LEU A 8 -1.66 -0.83 6.45
CA LEU A 8 -1.96 0.61 6.46
C LEU A 8 -2.04 1.18 5.04
N GLY A 9 -1.23 0.66 4.10
CA GLY A 9 -1.32 1.02 2.68
C GLY A 9 -2.69 0.68 2.08
N SER A 10 -3.25 -0.49 2.37
CA SER A 10 -4.60 -0.90 1.96
C SER A 10 -5.65 0.07 2.48
N GLU A 11 -5.64 0.32 3.79
CA GLU A 11 -6.60 1.22 4.44
C GLU A 11 -6.52 2.64 3.87
N ALA A 12 -5.30 3.13 3.62
CA ALA A 12 -5.07 4.45 3.06
C ALA A 12 -5.63 4.58 1.63
N ILE A 13 -5.44 3.56 0.78
CA ILE A 13 -5.99 3.52 -0.59
C ILE A 13 -7.52 3.49 -0.55
N MET A 14 -8.09 2.74 0.39
CA MET A 14 -9.52 2.48 0.48
C MET A 14 -10.32 3.58 1.20
N ILE A 15 -9.68 4.54 1.87
CA ILE A 15 -10.37 5.52 2.71
C ILE A 15 -11.45 6.34 1.98
N TYR A 16 -11.25 6.62 0.69
CA TYR A 16 -12.21 7.36 -0.15
C TYR A 16 -13.37 6.49 -0.68
N LYS A 17 -13.32 5.17 -0.48
CA LYS A 17 -14.29 4.19 -0.99
C LYS A 17 -15.16 3.59 0.12
N VAL A 18 -14.58 3.36 1.30
CA VAL A 18 -15.22 2.57 2.37
C VAL A 18 -16.24 3.38 3.17
N PHE A 19 -16.03 4.69 3.32
CA PHE A 19 -16.87 5.54 4.16
C PHE A 19 -17.65 6.55 3.31
N PRO A 20 -18.89 6.22 2.87
CA PRO A 20 -19.66 7.07 1.95
C PRO A 20 -19.99 8.46 2.53
N ASN A 21 -20.00 8.60 3.86
CA ASN A 21 -20.33 9.84 4.55
C ASN A 21 -19.09 10.58 5.10
N LEU A 22 -17.88 10.12 4.81
CA LEU A 22 -16.67 10.77 5.30
C LEU A 22 -16.41 12.05 4.50
N ASN A 23 -16.25 13.17 5.22
CA ASN A 23 -15.83 14.43 4.60
C ASN A 23 -14.54 14.21 3.79
N HIS A 24 -14.51 14.72 2.57
CA HIS A 24 -13.35 14.69 1.67
C HIS A 24 -12.06 15.17 2.33
N ASP A 25 -12.08 16.26 3.12
CA ASP A 25 -10.87 16.77 3.76
C ASP A 25 -10.38 15.85 4.89
N THR A 26 -11.30 15.21 5.61
CA THR A 26 -10.96 14.17 6.58
C THR A 26 -10.38 12.94 5.90
N ALA A 27 -10.99 12.47 4.81
CA ALA A 27 -10.47 11.34 4.02
C ALA A 27 -9.06 11.64 3.50
N LYS A 28 -8.82 12.87 3.03
CA LYS A 28 -7.51 13.33 2.57
C LYS A 28 -6.46 13.37 3.67
N LEU A 29 -6.81 13.91 4.83
CA LEU A 29 -5.91 13.93 5.98
C LEU A 29 -5.57 12.51 6.44
N THR A 30 -6.57 11.64 6.56
CA THR A 30 -6.38 10.24 6.94
C THR A 30 -5.51 9.49 5.94
N HIS A 31 -5.76 9.63 4.64
CA HIS A 31 -4.93 9.07 3.57
C HIS A 31 -3.46 9.48 3.73
N LEU A 32 -3.21 10.79 3.91
CA LEU A 32 -1.88 11.33 4.09
C LEU A 32 -1.17 10.77 5.33
N ILE A 33 -1.86 10.74 6.48
CA ILE A 33 -1.29 10.26 7.75
C ILE A 33 -0.99 8.77 7.67
N LEU A 34 -1.91 7.94 7.16
CA LEU A 34 -1.70 6.50 7.07
C LEU A 34 -0.49 6.17 6.18
N HIS A 35 -0.34 6.83 5.03
CA HIS A 35 0.84 6.65 4.19
C HIS A 35 2.13 7.21 4.82
N ALA A 36 2.05 8.26 5.64
CA ALA A 36 3.21 8.76 6.39
C ALA A 36 3.69 7.73 7.41
N VAL A 37 2.76 7.18 8.20
CA VAL A 37 3.05 6.11 9.18
C VAL A 37 3.61 4.88 8.47
N ALA A 38 3.01 4.47 7.35
CA ALA A 38 3.52 3.37 6.52
C ALA A 38 4.97 3.60 6.07
N THR A 39 5.31 4.82 5.65
CA THR A 39 6.66 5.20 5.22
C THR A 39 7.67 5.10 6.37
N VAL A 40 7.30 5.58 7.58
CA VAL A 40 8.15 5.47 8.77
C VAL A 40 8.38 4.01 9.16
N LEU A 41 7.32 3.20 9.21
CA LEU A 41 7.42 1.76 9.51
C LEU A 41 8.24 1.00 8.45
N GLY A 42 8.17 1.43 7.19
CA GLY A 42 8.98 0.91 6.10
C GLY A 42 10.47 1.23 6.26
N ALA A 43 10.80 2.49 6.56
CA ALA A 43 12.18 2.90 6.84
C ALA A 43 12.76 2.13 8.03
N PHE A 44 11.98 1.99 9.10
CA PHE A 44 12.37 1.18 10.26
C PHE A 44 12.58 -0.30 9.88
N GLY A 45 11.72 -0.87 9.03
CA GLY A 45 11.87 -2.23 8.52
C GLY A 45 13.16 -2.45 7.73
N ILE A 46 13.51 -1.54 6.81
CA ILE A 46 14.79 -1.59 6.08
C ILE A 46 15.95 -1.51 7.07
N TYR A 47 15.90 -0.57 8.01
CA TYR A 47 16.95 -0.39 9.00
C TYR A 47 17.21 -1.70 9.76
N CYS A 48 16.17 -2.37 10.24
CA CYS A 48 16.29 -3.65 10.92
C CYS A 48 16.91 -4.74 10.03
N ALA A 49 16.53 -4.81 8.75
CA ALA A 49 17.08 -5.80 7.82
C ALA A 49 18.58 -5.58 7.55
N PHE A 50 18.98 -4.34 7.25
CA PHE A 50 20.39 -3.98 7.05
C PHE A 50 21.21 -4.19 8.32
N LYS A 51 20.68 -3.80 9.48
CA LYS A 51 21.35 -4.04 10.77
C LYS A 51 21.57 -5.53 11.00
N TYR A 52 20.54 -6.36 10.81
CA TYR A 52 20.67 -7.81 10.98
C TYR A 52 21.73 -8.41 10.04
N HIS A 53 21.74 -8.02 8.77
CA HIS A 53 22.75 -8.48 7.82
C HIS A 53 24.17 -8.05 8.21
N ASN A 54 24.35 -6.79 8.59
CA ASN A 54 25.66 -6.28 8.99
C ASN A 54 26.17 -6.98 10.26
N ASP A 55 25.31 -7.14 11.26
CA ASP A 55 25.67 -7.81 12.52
C ASP A 55 25.94 -9.32 12.32
N SER A 56 25.34 -9.92 11.29
CA SER A 56 25.47 -11.37 10.97
C SER A 56 26.48 -11.67 9.86
N GLY A 57 27.15 -10.65 9.30
CA GLY A 57 28.09 -10.82 8.18
C GLY A 57 27.46 -11.27 6.86
N ILE A 58 26.17 -11.01 6.65
CA ILE A 58 25.43 -11.36 5.43
C ILE A 58 25.54 -10.20 4.43
N ALA A 59 25.73 -10.51 3.14
CA ALA A 59 25.76 -9.49 2.10
C ALA A 59 24.42 -8.75 1.99
N ASN A 60 24.45 -7.46 1.72
CA ASN A 60 23.24 -6.67 1.46
C ASN A 60 22.93 -6.60 -0.04
N LEU A 61 21.65 -6.38 -0.36
CA LEU A 61 21.18 -6.03 -1.72
C LEU A 61 21.60 -7.00 -2.83
N TYR A 62 21.62 -8.31 -2.57
CA TYR A 62 21.97 -9.31 -3.59
C TYR A 62 20.75 -10.04 -4.18
N SER A 63 19.59 -10.00 -3.53
CA SER A 63 18.39 -10.73 -3.96
C SER A 63 17.41 -9.84 -4.72
N LEU A 64 16.58 -10.44 -5.59
CA LEU A 64 15.52 -9.71 -6.29
C LEU A 64 14.53 -9.08 -5.30
N HIS A 65 14.22 -9.76 -4.19
CA HIS A 65 13.41 -9.21 -3.10
C HIS A 65 13.99 -7.88 -2.61
N SER A 66 15.30 -7.83 -2.37
CA SER A 66 15.97 -6.62 -1.87
C SER A 66 16.01 -5.48 -2.91
N TRP A 67 16.17 -5.77 -4.20
CA TRP A 67 16.16 -4.78 -5.28
C TRP A 67 14.77 -4.17 -5.47
N LEU A 68 13.74 -5.02 -5.53
CA LEU A 68 12.35 -4.55 -5.61
C LEU A 68 11.95 -3.83 -4.32
N GLY A 69 12.41 -4.28 -3.15
CA GLY A 69 12.12 -3.66 -1.87
C GLY A 69 12.66 -2.23 -1.76
N ILE A 70 13.95 -2.01 -2.05
CA ILE A 70 14.51 -0.65 -1.98
C ILE A 70 13.88 0.27 -3.03
N GLY A 71 13.62 -0.24 -4.24
CA GLY A 71 12.92 0.49 -5.30
C GLY A 71 11.51 0.89 -4.88
N THR A 72 10.71 -0.06 -4.38
CA THR A 72 9.33 0.18 -3.93
C THR A 72 9.29 1.22 -2.82
N ILE A 73 10.21 1.15 -1.85
CA ILE A 73 10.25 2.09 -0.73
C ILE A 73 10.60 3.51 -1.18
N ALA A 74 11.57 3.64 -2.10
CA ALA A 74 11.89 4.93 -2.70
C ALA A 74 10.70 5.51 -3.48
N LEU A 75 10.03 4.70 -4.31
CA LEU A 75 8.86 5.14 -5.07
C LEU A 75 7.68 5.53 -4.16
N TYR A 76 7.47 4.81 -3.07
CA TYR A 76 6.44 5.10 -2.07
C TYR A 76 6.69 6.46 -1.40
N ALA A 77 7.94 6.73 -0.99
CA ALA A 77 8.32 8.01 -0.39
C ALA A 77 8.15 9.16 -1.39
N ILE A 78 8.58 8.98 -2.64
CA ILE A 78 8.38 9.97 -3.72
C ILE A 78 6.89 10.26 -3.91
N GLN A 79 6.07 9.22 -3.96
CA GLN A 79 4.62 9.35 -4.12
C GLN A 79 3.97 10.10 -2.95
N TRP A 80 4.42 9.84 -1.71
CA TRP A 80 3.94 10.55 -0.53
C TRP A 80 4.30 12.03 -0.58
N VAL A 81 5.57 12.36 -0.87
CA VAL A 81 6.03 13.76 -0.99
C VAL A 81 5.30 14.49 -2.10
N PHE A 82 5.17 13.85 -3.27
CA PHE A 82 4.42 14.39 -4.40
C PHE A 82 2.96 14.65 -4.04
N GLY A 83 2.31 13.71 -3.38
CA GLY A 83 0.92 13.84 -2.92
C GLY A 83 0.75 14.98 -1.92
N PHE A 84 1.67 15.10 -0.95
CA PHE A 84 1.67 16.16 0.06
C PHE A 84 1.79 17.56 -0.57
N VAL A 85 2.77 17.76 -1.46
CA VAL A 85 3.03 19.06 -2.12
C VAL A 85 1.89 19.44 -3.06
N THR A 86 1.33 18.46 -3.79
CA THR A 86 0.33 18.72 -4.83
C THR A 86 -1.07 18.91 -4.26
N PHE A 87 -1.48 18.08 -3.28
CA PHE A 87 -2.88 17.97 -2.85
C PHE A 87 -3.16 18.46 -1.42
N PHE A 88 -2.15 18.68 -0.57
CA PHE A 88 -2.35 19.00 0.86
C PHE A 88 -1.88 20.39 1.31
N LEU A 89 -0.69 20.85 0.90
CA LEU A 89 -0.27 22.26 1.12
C LEU A 89 -1.26 23.25 0.44
N PRO A 90 -1.17 24.59 0.62
CA PRO A 90 -2.06 25.55 -0.08
C PRO A 90 -2.17 25.31 -1.60
N GLY A 91 -1.24 24.52 -2.15
CA GLY A 91 -1.58 23.49 -3.11
C GLY A 91 -1.24 23.91 -4.51
N ALA A 92 -0.93 22.95 -5.37
CA ALA A 92 -0.72 23.26 -6.76
C ALA A 92 -1.99 23.91 -7.35
N ALA A 93 -1.82 24.73 -8.39
CA ALA A 93 -2.95 25.37 -9.06
C ALA A 93 -4.02 24.32 -9.46
N PRO A 94 -5.32 24.68 -9.47
CA PRO A 94 -6.40 23.72 -9.75
C PRO A 94 -6.21 22.90 -11.03
N GLY A 95 -5.64 23.50 -12.09
CA GLY A 95 -5.29 22.81 -13.33
C GLY A 95 -4.25 21.71 -13.13
N VAL A 96 -3.19 22.00 -12.37
CA VAL A 96 -2.12 21.04 -12.07
C VAL A 96 -2.66 19.86 -11.27
N ARG A 97 -3.47 20.12 -10.23
CA ARG A 97 -4.09 19.05 -9.42
C ARG A 97 -4.96 18.12 -10.26
N ARG A 98 -5.80 18.68 -11.14
CA ARG A 98 -6.65 17.88 -12.04
C ARG A 98 -5.84 17.03 -13.02
N GLY A 99 -4.74 17.56 -13.56
CA GLY A 99 -3.84 16.80 -14.44
C GLY A 99 -3.04 15.73 -13.69
N ALA A 100 -2.63 16.01 -12.45
CA ALA A 100 -1.81 15.12 -11.63
C ALA A 100 -2.60 13.94 -11.01
N LEU A 101 -3.88 14.14 -10.69
CA LEU A 101 -4.71 13.14 -10.00
C LEU A 101 -4.73 11.75 -10.66
N PRO A 102 -5.00 11.59 -11.97
CA PRO A 102 -5.01 10.27 -12.60
C PRO A 102 -3.65 9.57 -12.53
N TRP A 103 -2.56 10.33 -12.66
CA TRP A 103 -1.19 9.81 -12.53
C TRP A 103 -0.88 9.41 -11.09
N HIS A 104 -1.31 10.21 -10.11
CA HIS A 104 -1.16 9.87 -8.70
C HIS A 104 -1.89 8.57 -8.37
N ALA A 105 -3.14 8.42 -8.80
CA ALA A 105 -3.91 7.20 -8.56
C ALA A 105 -3.28 5.97 -9.22
N LEU A 106 -2.92 6.06 -10.51
CA LEU A 106 -2.29 4.97 -11.25
C LEU A 106 -0.95 4.56 -10.64
N PHE A 107 -0.08 5.52 -10.38
CA PHE A 107 1.25 5.26 -9.84
C PHE A 107 1.18 4.75 -8.40
N GLY A 108 0.24 5.25 -7.59
CA GLY A 108 0.02 4.75 -6.23
C GLY A 108 -0.40 3.28 -6.23
N LEU A 109 -1.30 2.89 -7.12
CA LEU A 109 -1.73 1.50 -7.26
C LEU A 109 -0.60 0.60 -7.79
N PHE A 110 0.19 1.10 -8.74
CA PHE A 110 1.38 0.39 -9.24
C PHE A 110 2.39 0.12 -8.11
N VAL A 111 2.73 1.14 -7.31
CA VAL A 111 3.63 0.98 -6.17
C VAL A 111 3.06 0.03 -5.11
N TYR A 112 1.75 0.05 -4.89
CA TYR A 112 1.09 -0.90 -4.00
C TYR A 112 1.21 -2.35 -4.50
N VAL A 113 1.01 -2.60 -5.79
CA VAL A 113 1.21 -3.93 -6.39
C VAL A 113 2.68 -4.37 -6.30
N LEU A 114 3.64 -3.46 -6.50
CA LEU A 114 5.05 -3.76 -6.25
C LEU A 114 5.34 -4.12 -4.80
N ALA A 115 4.69 -3.46 -3.84
CA ALA A 115 4.82 -3.78 -2.42
C ALA A 115 4.28 -5.18 -2.09
N LEU A 116 3.14 -5.56 -2.68
CA LEU A 116 2.59 -6.92 -2.57
C LEU A 116 3.56 -7.95 -3.15
N ALA A 117 4.02 -7.76 -4.39
CA ALA A 117 4.97 -8.67 -5.02
C ALA A 117 6.28 -8.80 -4.23
N THR A 118 6.77 -7.69 -3.68
CA THR A 118 7.96 -7.69 -2.82
C THR A 118 7.71 -8.46 -1.52
N ALA A 119 6.52 -8.33 -0.91
CA ALA A 119 6.16 -9.07 0.29
C ALA A 119 6.12 -10.58 0.02
N GLU A 120 5.51 -11.01 -1.09
CA GLU A 120 5.48 -12.42 -1.51
C GLU A 120 6.89 -12.99 -1.70
N LEU A 121 7.78 -12.24 -2.36
CA LEU A 121 9.18 -12.64 -2.47
C LEU A 121 9.87 -12.74 -1.11
N GLY A 122 9.54 -11.86 -0.17
CA GLY A 122 10.12 -11.87 1.19
C GLY A 122 9.64 -13.05 2.02
N PHE A 123 8.35 -13.40 1.95
CA PHE A 123 7.82 -14.61 2.59
C PHE A 123 8.50 -15.86 2.02
N LEU A 124 8.55 -15.97 0.69
CA LEU A 124 9.17 -17.11 0.01
C LEU A 124 10.67 -17.23 0.34
N GLU A 125 11.42 -16.13 0.25
CA GLU A 125 12.86 -16.08 0.54
C GLU A 125 13.14 -16.51 1.99
N LYS A 126 12.41 -15.93 2.95
CA LYS A 126 12.61 -16.25 4.36
C LYS A 126 12.24 -17.69 4.69
N LEU A 127 11.13 -18.20 4.16
CA LEU A 127 10.71 -19.58 4.37
C LEU A 127 11.72 -20.55 3.75
N THR A 128 12.20 -20.27 2.53
CA THR A 128 13.23 -21.09 1.87
C THR A 128 14.52 -21.16 2.69
N PHE A 129 14.94 -20.05 3.32
CA PHE A 129 16.11 -20.06 4.20
C PHE A 129 15.89 -20.89 5.46
N LEU A 130 14.71 -20.81 6.08
CA LEU A 130 14.37 -21.61 7.26
C LEU A 130 14.30 -23.10 6.94
N GLU A 131 13.68 -23.48 5.82
CA GLU A 131 13.62 -24.87 5.34
C GLU A 131 15.02 -25.42 5.02
N SER A 132 15.88 -24.60 4.39
CA SER A 132 17.28 -24.95 4.17
C SER A 132 18.06 -25.14 5.48
N GLY A 133 17.61 -24.47 6.55
CA GLY A 133 18.12 -24.62 7.91
C GLY A 133 17.48 -25.75 8.73
N GLY A 134 16.58 -26.56 8.13
CA GLY A 134 15.96 -27.72 8.76
C GLY A 134 14.53 -27.53 9.25
N LEU A 135 13.87 -26.41 8.95
CA LEU A 135 12.43 -26.27 9.17
C LEU A 135 11.66 -27.32 8.35
N ASP A 136 10.66 -27.96 8.96
CA ASP A 136 9.78 -28.90 8.27
C ASP A 136 8.90 -28.17 7.25
N LYS A 137 9.00 -28.59 5.99
CA LYS A 137 8.26 -28.04 4.84
C LYS A 137 6.74 -28.24 4.97
N TYR A 138 6.32 -29.24 5.73
CA TYR A 138 4.91 -29.52 6.03
C TYR A 138 4.59 -29.22 7.50
N GLY A 139 5.47 -28.49 8.19
CA GLY A 139 5.27 -28.05 9.56
C GLY A 139 4.26 -26.91 9.67
N ALA A 140 3.74 -26.72 10.88
CA ALA A 140 2.77 -25.67 11.16
C ALA A 140 3.30 -24.25 10.82
N GLU A 141 4.59 -24.00 11.03
CA GLU A 141 5.22 -22.71 10.71
C GLU A 141 5.24 -22.44 9.19
N ALA A 142 5.61 -23.44 8.38
CA ALA A 142 5.60 -23.31 6.92
C ALA A 142 4.18 -23.05 6.39
N PHE A 143 3.19 -23.78 6.90
CA PHE A 143 1.79 -23.51 6.56
C PHE A 143 1.33 -22.12 7.00
N LEU A 144 1.69 -21.68 8.20
CA LEU A 144 1.32 -20.36 8.70
C LEU A 144 1.86 -19.24 7.80
N VAL A 145 3.12 -19.33 7.39
CA VAL A 145 3.73 -18.35 6.47
C VAL A 145 3.02 -18.37 5.12
N ASN A 146 2.79 -19.55 4.54
CA ASN A 146 2.09 -19.69 3.25
C ASN A 146 0.66 -19.16 3.30
N PHE A 147 -0.11 -19.45 4.35
CA PHE A 147 -1.46 -18.89 4.51
C PHE A 147 -1.43 -17.39 4.74
N THR A 148 -0.44 -16.86 5.45
CA THR A 148 -0.26 -15.41 5.61
C THR A 148 -0.01 -14.74 4.25
N ALA A 149 0.88 -15.31 3.43
CA ALA A 149 1.14 -14.87 2.07
C ALA A 149 -0.14 -14.90 1.20
N LEU A 150 -0.92 -15.97 1.25
CA LEU A 150 -2.22 -16.05 0.56
C LEU A 150 -3.20 -14.95 1.01
N VAL A 151 -3.28 -14.67 2.32
CA VAL A 151 -4.11 -13.57 2.83
C VAL A 151 -3.64 -12.22 2.31
N VAL A 152 -2.34 -11.99 2.18
CA VAL A 152 -1.77 -10.77 1.59
C VAL A 152 -2.17 -10.63 0.13
N VAL A 153 -2.07 -11.70 -0.67
CA VAL A 153 -2.53 -11.71 -2.07
C VAL A 153 -4.03 -11.39 -2.17
N LEU A 154 -4.86 -12.03 -1.35
CA LEU A 154 -6.32 -11.84 -1.39
C LEU A 154 -6.72 -10.42 -0.96
N LEU A 155 -6.10 -9.88 0.09
CA LEU A 155 -6.27 -8.50 0.51
C LEU A 155 -5.86 -7.54 -0.63
N GLY A 156 -4.69 -7.78 -1.21
CA GLY A 156 -4.17 -6.99 -2.33
C GLY A 156 -5.12 -6.96 -3.52
N ALA A 157 -5.61 -8.13 -3.95
CA ALA A 157 -6.57 -8.24 -5.03
C ALA A 157 -7.87 -7.49 -4.73
N PHE A 158 -8.41 -7.62 -3.51
CA PHE A 158 -9.61 -6.90 -3.10
C PHE A 158 -9.43 -5.38 -3.15
N VAL A 159 -8.32 -4.86 -2.61
CA VAL A 159 -8.01 -3.43 -2.63
C VAL A 159 -7.88 -2.92 -4.07
N VAL A 160 -7.18 -3.65 -4.94
CA VAL A 160 -7.03 -3.27 -6.36
C VAL A 160 -8.40 -3.20 -7.04
N VAL A 161 -9.22 -4.24 -6.90
CA VAL A 161 -10.57 -4.28 -7.49
C VAL A 161 -11.43 -3.13 -6.97
N ALA A 162 -11.45 -2.91 -5.66
CA ALA A 162 -12.27 -1.87 -5.07
C ALA A 162 -11.79 -0.44 -5.42
N ALA A 163 -10.47 -0.23 -5.57
CA ALA A 163 -9.90 1.04 -5.99
C ALA A 163 -10.30 1.40 -7.43
N VAL A 164 -10.30 0.43 -8.35
CA VAL A 164 -10.64 0.66 -9.78
C VAL A 164 -12.14 0.63 -10.06
N THR A 165 -12.93 -0.02 -9.21
CA THR A 165 -14.39 -0.08 -9.38
C THR A 165 -15.00 1.32 -9.23
N PRO A 166 -15.86 1.77 -10.15
CA PRO A 166 -16.57 3.03 -10.02
C PRO A 166 -17.36 3.07 -8.71
N ALA A 167 -17.34 4.20 -8.00
CA ALA A 167 -18.28 4.37 -6.89
C ALA A 167 -19.69 4.39 -7.49
N HIS A 168 -20.61 3.57 -6.98
CA HIS A 168 -22.03 3.68 -7.34
C HIS A 168 -22.48 5.11 -7.04
N ALA A 169 -22.81 5.87 -8.08
CA ALA A 169 -23.57 7.09 -7.92
C ALA A 169 -24.97 6.68 -7.49
N GLU A 170 -25.30 6.74 -6.20
CA GLU A 170 -26.71 6.89 -5.84
C GLU A 170 -27.15 8.19 -6.50
N GLU A 171 -28.15 8.11 -7.40
CA GLU A 171 -28.84 9.30 -7.90
C GLU A 171 -29.23 10.18 -6.70
N PRO A 172 -29.08 11.51 -6.80
CA PRO A 172 -29.53 12.38 -5.74
C PRO A 172 -31.03 12.13 -5.52
N ARG A 173 -31.38 11.54 -4.37
CA ARG A 173 -32.76 11.50 -3.87
C ARG A 173 -33.20 12.93 -3.59
N GLY A 174 -33.62 13.64 -4.62
CA GLY A 174 -33.87 15.07 -4.50
C GLY A 174 -34.37 15.68 -5.80
N TYR A 175 -35.59 15.31 -6.21
CA TYR A 175 -36.66 16.24 -6.60
C TYR A 175 -37.79 15.44 -7.27
N ALA A 176 -38.87 15.17 -6.54
CA ALA A 176 -40.14 14.85 -7.19
C ALA A 176 -40.77 16.18 -7.63
N PRO A 177 -41.05 16.40 -8.93
CA PRO A 177 -41.75 17.60 -9.37
C PRO A 177 -43.13 17.66 -8.72
N ILE A 178 -43.49 18.81 -8.16
CA ILE A 178 -44.85 19.08 -7.68
C ILE A 178 -45.79 18.98 -8.90
N PRO A 179 -46.84 18.14 -8.87
CA PRO A 179 -47.82 18.12 -9.93
C PRO A 179 -48.52 19.49 -9.96
N VAL A 180 -48.42 20.17 -11.10
CA VAL A 180 -49.17 21.39 -11.36
C VAL A 180 -50.61 20.98 -11.63
N SER A 181 -51.52 21.31 -10.69
CA SER A 181 -52.97 21.19 -10.86
C SER A 181 -53.54 22.36 -11.63
#